data_AF-A0A3B9FQF5-F1
#
_entry.id   AF-A0A3B9FQF5-F1
#
_cell.length_a   1.000
_cell.length_b   1.000
_cell.length_c   1.000
_cell.angle_alpha   90.00
_cell.angle_beta   90.00
_cell.angle_gamma   90.00
#
_symmetry.space_group_name_H-M   'P 1'
#
loop_
_entity.id
_entity.type
_entity.pdbx_description
1 polymer ?
#
loop_
_entity_poly.entity_id
_entity_poly.type
_entity_poly.pdbx_seq_one_letter_code
_entity_poly.pdbx_strand_id
1 'polypeptide(L)'
;VARPERIRVEYQDLDGAPHVLECDGLLARCIQHEVDHLDGILFIDRMEKAHFAQIRDEVQALGKRTESSLRAGKPPVAYPE
;
A
#
# COMPACT_ATOMS: atom_id res chain seq x y z
N VAL A 1 4.98 -6.98 8.51
CA VAL A 1 3.93 -7.55 7.63
C VAL A 1 4.49 -8.81 6.98
N ALA A 2 3.95 -9.95 7.40
CA ALA A 2 4.26 -11.24 6.80
C ALA A 2 3.60 -11.33 5.41
N ARG A 3 4.32 -11.89 4.44
CA ARG A 3 3.87 -12.08 3.06
C ARG A 3 4.54 -13.34 2.49
N PRO A 4 3.88 -14.06 1.57
CA PRO A 4 4.53 -15.07 0.73
C PRO A 4 5.86 -14.57 0.14
N GLU A 5 6.90 -15.40 0.22
CA GLU A 5 8.23 -15.09 -0.29
C GLU A 5 8.31 -15.18 -1.82
N ARG A 6 7.49 -16.05 -2.42
CA ARG A 6 7.38 -16.26 -3.86
C ARG A 6 5.91 -16.18 -4.29
N ILE A 7 5.66 -15.57 -5.45
CA ILE A 7 4.33 -15.45 -6.05
C ILE A 7 4.38 -15.76 -7.55
N ARG A 8 3.22 -16.10 -8.10
CA ARG A 8 2.94 -16.07 -9.55
C ARG A 8 1.83 -15.04 -9.76
N VAL A 9 2.08 -14.04 -10.61
CA VAL A 9 1.13 -12.98 -10.93
C VAL A 9 0.77 -13.01 -12.41
N GLU A 10 -0.50 -12.77 -12.71
CA GLU A 10 -1.01 -12.57 -14.06
C GLU A 10 -1.41 -11.10 -14.21
N TYR A 11 -0.98 -10.46 -15.29
CA TYR A 11 -1.25 -9.04 -15.53
C TYR A 11 -1.32 -8.76 -17.03
N GLN A 12 -1.77 -7.55 -17.39
CA GLN A 12 -1.76 -7.06 -18.77
C GLN A 12 -0.75 -5.92 -18.90
N ASP A 13 -0.10 -5.83 -20.04
CA ASP A 13 0.68 -4.64 -20.39
C ASP A 13 -0.22 -3.48 -20.86
N LEU A 14 0.41 -2.38 -21.30
CA LEU A 14 -0.32 -1.19 -21.75
C LEU A 14 -1.12 -1.41 -23.03
N ASP A 15 -0.79 -2.44 -23.81
CA ASP A 15 -1.51 -2.84 -25.02
C ASP A 15 -2.61 -3.88 -24.73
N GLY A 16 -2.76 -4.28 -23.45
CA GLY A 16 -3.74 -5.26 -22.99
C GLY A 16 -3.31 -6.71 -23.21
N ALA A 17 -2.07 -6.97 -23.63
CA ALA A 17 -1.60 -8.34 -23.84
C ALA A 17 -1.35 -9.03 -22.49
N PRO A 18 -1.78 -10.31 -22.31
CA PRO A 18 -1.63 -11.01 -21.05
C PRO A 18 -0.21 -11.52 -20.82
N HIS A 19 0.27 -11.40 -19.59
CA HIS A 19 1.58 -11.83 -19.13
C HIS A 19 1.48 -12.63 -17.82
N VAL A 20 2.48 -13.48 -17.59
CA VAL A 20 2.66 -14.24 -16.36
C VAL A 20 4.07 -13.99 -15.84
N LEU A 21 4.19 -13.64 -14.56
CA LEU A 21 5.48 -13.43 -13.89
C LEU A 21 5.55 -14.27 -12.61
N GLU A 22 6.58 -15.09 -12.50
CA GLU A 22 6.98 -15.72 -11.25
C GLU A 22 8.16 -14.95 -10.66
N CYS A 23 8.04 -14.54 -9.40
CA CYS A 23 9.09 -13.77 -8.73
C CYS A 23 9.10 -14.05 -7.23
N ASP A 24 10.24 -13.73 -6.60
CA ASP A 24 10.44 -13.84 -5.16
C ASP A 24 11.15 -12.61 -4.57
N GLY A 25 11.43 -12.65 -3.27
CA GLY A 25 12.18 -11.62 -2.56
C GLY A 25 11.49 -10.25 -2.56
N LEU A 26 12.26 -9.20 -2.85
CA LEU A 26 11.75 -7.83 -2.79
C LEU A 26 10.69 -7.54 -3.85
N LEU A 27 10.86 -8.07 -5.07
CA LEU A 27 9.88 -7.86 -6.15
C LEU A 27 8.53 -8.48 -5.81
N ALA A 28 8.52 -9.72 -5.31
CA ALA A 28 7.29 -10.36 -4.84
C ALA A 28 6.63 -9.57 -3.72
N ARG A 29 7.41 -9.00 -2.79
CA ARG A 29 6.90 -8.18 -1.70
C ARG A 29 6.25 -6.89 -2.20
N CYS A 30 6.91 -6.19 -3.13
CA CYS A 30 6.39 -4.94 -3.71
C CYS A 30 5.11 -5.19 -4.51
N ILE A 31 5.08 -6.22 -5.37
CA ILE A 31 3.88 -6.55 -6.15
C ILE A 31 2.69 -6.82 -5.23
N GLN A 32 2.88 -7.62 -4.18
CA GLN A 32 1.82 -7.87 -3.19
C GLN A 32 1.35 -6.60 -2.45
N HIS A 33 2.24 -5.62 -2.24
CA HIS A 33 1.88 -4.35 -1.63
C HIS A 33 1.03 -3.48 -2.57
N GLU A 34 1.41 -3.38 -3.83
CA GLU A 34 0.65 -2.59 -4.80
C GLU A 34 -0.69 -3.26 -5.14
N VAL A 35 -0.74 -4.59 -5.21
CA VAL A 35 -2.00 -5.33 -5.39
C VAL A 35 -2.97 -5.08 -4.24
N ASP A 36 -2.50 -5.06 -2.99
CA ASP A 36 -3.34 -4.69 -1.85
C ASP A 36 -3.99 -3.30 -2.03
N HIS A 37 -3.26 -2.34 -2.61
CA HIS A 37 -3.80 -1.02 -2.87
C HIS A 37 -4.93 -1.01 -3.90
N LEU A 38 -4.93 -1.94 -4.86
CA LEU A 38 -6.05 -2.11 -5.80
C LEU A 38 -7.33 -2.55 -5.08
N ASP A 39 -7.19 -3.28 -3.97
CA ASP A 39 -8.29 -3.72 -3.10
C ASP A 39 -8.59 -2.73 -1.95
N GLY A 40 -7.93 -1.57 -1.93
CA GLY A 40 -8.07 -0.58 -0.86
C GLY A 40 -7.47 -1.02 0.48
N ILE A 41 -6.61 -2.03 0.48
CA ILE A 41 -5.90 -2.54 1.65
C ILE A 41 -4.58 -1.79 1.81
N LEU A 42 -4.29 -1.30 3.02
CA LEU A 42 -3.02 -0.70 3.37
C LEU A 42 -2.14 -1.73 4.09
N PHE A 43 -0.82 -1.53 4.08
CA PHE A 43 0.09 -2.46 4.75
C PHE A 43 -0.17 -2.54 6.28
N ILE A 44 -0.69 -1.46 6.89
CA ILE A 44 -1.07 -1.40 8.30
C ILE A 44 -2.21 -2.36 8.64
N ASP A 45 -3.09 -2.68 7.68
CA ASP A 45 -4.21 -3.62 7.87
C ASP A 45 -3.71 -5.06 7.97
N ARG A 46 -2.53 -5.35 7.40
CA ARG A 46 -1.85 -6.64 7.47
C ARG A 46 -0.79 -6.71 8.58
N MET A 47 -0.67 -5.69 9.43
CA MET A 47 0.26 -5.71 10.55
C MET A 47 -0.27 -6.58 11.70
N GLU A 48 0.65 -7.25 12.39
CA GLU A 48 0.32 -7.86 13.68
C GLU A 48 -0.21 -6.81 14.64
N LYS A 49 -1.28 -7.15 15.37
CA LYS A 49 -1.98 -6.21 16.27
C LYS A 49 -1.04 -5.53 17.27
N ALA A 50 -0.06 -6.26 17.78
CA ALA A 50 0.95 -5.74 18.70
C ALA A 50 1.81 -4.64 18.07
N HIS A 51 2.24 -4.81 16.82
CA HIS A 51 3.02 -3.80 16.09
C HIS A 51 2.16 -2.60 15.70
N PHE A 52 0.92 -2.82 15.25
CA PHE A 52 0.02 -1.72 14.93
C PHE A 52 -0.30 -0.86 16.17
N ALA A 53 -0.46 -1.48 17.34
CA ALA A 53 -0.72 -0.76 18.59
C ALA A 53 0.38 0.26 18.93
N GLN A 54 1.63 0.01 18.52
CA GLN A 54 2.76 0.92 18.76
C GLN A 54 2.69 2.20 17.91
N ILE A 55 2.08 2.13 16.71
CA ILE A 55 2.01 3.26 15.76
C ILE A 55 0.60 3.84 15.60
N ARG A 56 -0.40 3.25 16.26
CA ARG A 56 -1.81 3.57 16.09
C ARG A 56 -2.10 5.07 16.24
N ASP A 57 -1.52 5.70 17.25
CA ASP A 57 -1.80 7.10 17.57
C ASP A 57 -1.21 8.03 16.48
N GLU A 58 -0.05 7.68 15.93
CA GLU A 58 0.56 8.40 14.80
C GLU A 58 -0.29 8.27 13.53
N VAL A 59 -0.77 7.06 13.22
CA VAL A 59 -1.65 6.79 12.08
C VAL A 59 -2.96 7.57 12.20
N GLN A 60 -3.59 7.57 13.38
CA GLN A 60 -4.81 8.34 13.62
C GLN A 60 -4.58 9.84 13.52
N ALA A 61 -3.46 10.34 14.05
CA ALA A 61 -3.09 11.74 13.93
C ALA A 61 -2.86 12.14 12.47
N LEU A 62 -2.21 11.30 11.67
CA LEU A 62 -2.04 11.50 10.24
C LEU A 62 -3.39 11.58 9.52
N GLY A 63 -4.30 10.64 9.76
CA GLY A 63 -5.65 10.65 9.18
C GLY A 63 -6.40 11.95 9.48
N LYS A 64 -6.46 12.37 10.75
CA LYS A 64 -7.13 13.62 11.17
C LYS A 64 -6.54 14.86 10.50
N ARG A 65 -5.21 14.92 10.35
CA ARG A 65 -4.53 16.03 9.65
C ARG A 65 -4.89 16.06 8.17
N THR A 66 -4.84 14.91 7.51
CA THR A 66 -5.21 14.75 6.09
C THR A 66 -6.65 15.18 5.85
N GLU A 67 -7.60 14.69 6.63
CA GLU A 67 -9.02 15.07 6.53
C GLU A 67 -9.22 16.57 6.73
N SER A 68 -8.55 17.16 7.72
CA SER A 68 -8.65 18.60 8.01
C SER A 68 -8.09 19.45 6.86
N SER A 69 -6.98 19.02 6.26
CA SER A 69 -6.39 19.68 5.08
C SER A 69 -7.32 19.62 3.88
N LEU A 70 -7.87 18.43 3.60
CA LEU A 70 -8.81 18.22 2.49
C LEU A 70 -10.08 19.06 2.67
N ARG A 71 -10.65 19.13 3.88
CA ARG A 71 -11.80 20.00 4.20
C ARG A 71 -11.51 21.48 4.00
N ALA A 72 -10.25 21.90 4.19
CA ALA A 72 -9.79 23.26 3.93
C ALA A 72 -9.40 23.52 2.46
N GLY A 73 -9.60 22.56 1.56
CA GLY A 73 -9.24 22.67 0.14
C GLY A 73 -7.73 22.67 -0.14
N LYS A 74 -6.92 22.20 0.80
CA LYS A 74 -5.46 22.14 0.68
C LYS A 74 -4.99 20.69 0.44
N PRO A 75 -4.01 20.46 -0.45
CA PRO A 75 -3.47 19.12 -0.66
C PRO A 75 -2.81 18.64 0.65
N PRO A 76 -3.03 17.38 1.05
CA PRO A 76 -2.52 16.85 2.31
C PRO A 76 -1.00 16.66 2.34
N VAL A 77 -0.36 16.64 1.16
CA VAL A 77 1.08 16.64 0.99
C VAL A 77 1.43 17.64 -0.11
N ALA A 78 2.41 18.50 0.13
CA ALA A 78 3.04 19.28 -0.92
C ALA A 78 4.08 18.39 -1.62
N TYR A 79 3.86 18.08 -2.90
CA TYR A 79 4.90 17.46 -3.70
C TYR A 79 5.87 18.58 -4.13
N PRO A 80 7.16 18.50 -3.80
CA PRO A 80 8.14 19.41 -4.40
C PRO A 80 8.13 19.24 -5.92
N GLU A 81 8.44 20.32 -6.65
CA GLU A 81 8.67 20.24 -8.10
C GLU A 81 9.88 19.36 -8.45
#